data_AF-A0A820UMW1-F1
#
_entry.id   AF-A0A820UMW1-F1
#
_cell.length_a   1.000
_cell.length_b   1.000
_cell.length_c   1.000
_cell.angle_alpha   90.00
_cell.angle_beta   90.00
_cell.angle_gamma   90.00
#
_symmetry.space_group_name_H-M   'P 1'
#
loop_
_entity.id
_entity.type
_entity.pdbx_description
1 polymer ?
#
loop_
_entity_poly.entity_id
_entity_poly.type
_entity_poly.pdbx_seq_one_letter_code
_entity_poly.pdbx_strand_id
1 'polypeptide(L)'
;MIIYNTISKGFLAIGYHLEKASKQHINMDVLNSLISSITFFVEIESKNSPLLLKQLFVHIFFNPAIWIYCSIDVQMRLYTYLATEFVTYSEIFHLIQSISEIIQTLHTLNYFYSIIDPTHRSSFKPKDGNRLTREQIIEMRRYMLLYLKQLVRSSSGPQEEEHQAILNYLHTVH
;
A
#
# COMPACT_ATOMS: atom_id res chain seq x y z
N MET A 1 1.27 19.41 28.13
CA MET A 1 1.43 18.01 27.65
C MET A 1 0.11 17.41 27.14
N ILE A 2 -0.79 18.19 26.53
CA ILE A 2 -2.11 17.71 26.03
C ILE A 2 -2.28 17.98 24.52
N ILE A 3 -1.48 18.88 23.93
CA ILE A 3 -1.61 19.29 22.52
C ILE A 3 -1.02 18.27 21.53
N TYR A 4 -0.18 17.33 21.98
CA TYR A 4 0.43 16.32 21.10
C TYR A 4 -0.48 15.17 20.69
N ASN A 5 -1.66 15.00 21.31
CA ASN A 5 -2.53 13.84 21.06
C ASN A 5 -3.64 14.10 20.02
N THR A 6 -3.84 15.35 19.60
CA THR A 6 -4.85 15.72 18.60
C THR A 6 -4.26 15.81 17.19
N ILE A 7 -2.96 16.09 17.07
CA ILE A 7 -2.25 16.21 15.79
C ILE A 7 -2.09 14.82 15.12
N SER A 8 -2.17 13.72 15.87
CA SER A 8 -1.92 12.36 15.39
C SER A 8 -3.17 11.65 14.80
N LYS A 9 -4.28 12.33 14.54
CA LYS A 9 -5.47 11.70 13.93
C LYS A 9 -5.87 12.29 12.58
N GLY A 10 -5.16 13.31 12.10
CA GLY A 10 -5.45 13.97 10.83
C GLY A 10 -5.44 13.00 9.65
N PHE A 11 -4.32 12.27 9.45
CA PHE A 11 -4.22 11.29 8.37
C PHE A 11 -5.12 10.08 8.55
N LEU A 12 -5.44 9.68 9.78
CA LEU A 12 -6.45 8.64 10.04
C LEU A 12 -7.83 9.10 9.55
N ALA A 13 -8.23 10.32 9.88
CA ALA A 13 -9.50 10.89 9.42
C ALA A 13 -9.51 11.05 7.89
N ILE A 14 -8.42 11.54 7.29
CA ILE A 14 -8.30 11.65 5.82
C ILE A 14 -8.42 10.26 5.17
N GLY A 15 -7.67 9.26 5.65
CA GLY A 15 -7.72 7.90 5.14
C GLY A 15 -9.12 7.30 5.23
N TYR A 16 -9.83 7.51 6.35
CA TYR A 16 -11.23 7.10 6.49
C TYR A 16 -12.15 7.74 5.43
N HIS A 17 -12.02 9.04 5.19
CA HIS A 17 -12.86 9.72 4.20
C HIS A 17 -12.51 9.31 2.76
N LEU A 18 -11.23 9.07 2.46
CA LEU A 18 -10.81 8.55 1.17
C LEU A 18 -11.37 7.14 0.91
N GLU A 19 -11.39 6.27 1.92
CA GLU A 19 -11.98 4.94 1.80
C GLU A 19 -13.49 4.99 1.51
N LYS A 20 -14.20 5.98 2.06
CA LYS A 20 -15.63 6.19 1.83
C LYS A 20 -15.94 7.00 0.58
N ALA A 21 -14.93 7.59 -0.06
CA ALA A 21 -15.12 8.39 -1.25
C ALA A 21 -15.57 7.52 -2.44
N SER A 22 -16.25 8.14 -3.39
CA SER A 22 -16.48 7.50 -4.69
C SER A 22 -15.15 7.16 -5.35
N LYS A 23 -15.05 5.98 -5.97
CA LYS A 23 -13.87 5.55 -6.72
C LYS A 23 -13.43 6.53 -7.83
N GLN A 24 -14.35 7.35 -8.33
CA GLN A 24 -14.06 8.40 -9.32
C GLN A 24 -13.26 9.58 -8.73
N HIS A 25 -13.37 9.80 -7.41
CA HIS A 25 -12.64 10.85 -6.71
C HIS A 25 -11.23 10.40 -6.30
N ILE A 26 -10.95 9.10 -6.27
CA ILE A 26 -9.60 8.57 -6.08
C ILE A 26 -8.90 8.51 -7.44
N ASN A 27 -8.36 9.65 -7.85
CA ASN A 27 -7.77 9.85 -9.18
C ASN A 27 -6.27 10.19 -9.09
N MET A 28 -5.66 10.46 -10.25
CA MET A 28 -4.23 10.74 -10.36
C MET A 28 -3.83 12.02 -9.61
N ASP A 29 -4.68 13.05 -9.61
CA ASP A 29 -4.41 14.31 -8.92
C ASP A 29 -4.34 14.13 -7.40
N VAL A 30 -5.24 13.31 -6.84
CA VAL A 30 -5.21 12.95 -5.42
C VAL A 30 -3.92 12.20 -5.08
N LEU A 31 -3.55 11.19 -5.88
CA LEU A 31 -2.31 10.44 -5.67
C LEU A 31 -1.08 11.35 -5.75
N ASN A 32 -0.98 12.20 -6.78
CA ASN A 32 0.14 13.11 -6.96
C ASN A 32 0.22 14.15 -5.83
N SER A 33 -0.91 14.63 -5.32
CA SER A 33 -0.95 15.54 -4.17
C SER A 33 -0.44 14.88 -2.90
N LEU A 34 -0.80 13.62 -2.66
CA LEU A 34 -0.30 12.83 -1.53
C LEU A 34 1.20 12.56 -1.65
N ILE A 35 1.69 12.22 -2.85
CA ILE A 35 3.13 12.02 -3.12
C ILE A 35 3.89 13.34 -2.90
N SER A 36 3.39 14.46 -3.43
CA SER A 36 4.01 15.78 -3.23
C SER A 36 4.07 16.17 -1.75
N SER A 37 3.07 15.74 -0.96
CA SER A 37 3.07 15.96 0.49
C SER A 37 4.21 15.19 1.20
N ILE A 38 4.56 13.99 0.72
CA ILE A 38 5.73 13.26 1.22
C ILE A 38 6.99 14.09 0.98
N THR A 39 7.21 14.52 -0.25
CA THR A 39 8.38 15.35 -0.62
C THR A 39 8.49 16.58 0.26
N PHE A 40 7.38 17.29 0.46
CA PHE A 40 7.31 18.46 1.35
C PHE A 40 7.69 18.14 2.81
N PHE A 41 7.18 17.04 3.38
CA PHE A 41 7.52 16.67 4.76
C PHE A 41 8.97 16.23 4.93
N VAL A 42 9.56 15.64 3.89
CA VAL A 42 10.97 15.29 3.84
C VAL A 42 11.82 16.56 3.79
N GLU A 43 11.50 17.52 2.93
CA GLU A 43 12.26 18.75 2.74
C GLU A 43 12.26 19.68 3.96
N ILE A 44 11.16 19.74 4.71
CA ILE A 44 11.04 20.64 5.86
C ILE A 44 11.83 20.15 7.09
N GLU A 45 12.15 18.85 7.16
CA GLU A 45 12.93 18.23 8.25
C GLU A 45 12.45 18.62 9.67
N SER A 46 11.14 18.77 9.88
CA SER A 46 10.60 19.11 11.19
C SER A 46 10.69 17.93 12.16
N LYS A 47 10.72 18.20 13.48
CA LYS A 47 10.67 17.16 14.53
C LYS A 47 9.47 16.22 14.43
N ASN A 48 8.37 16.68 13.81
CA ASN A 48 7.15 15.88 13.65
C ASN A 48 7.07 15.18 12.29
N SER A 49 7.95 15.50 11.33
CA SER A 49 7.92 14.95 9.98
C SER A 49 7.92 13.41 9.98
N PRO A 50 8.78 12.70 10.74
CA PRO A 50 8.77 11.24 10.73
C PRO A 50 7.44 10.63 11.18
N LEU A 51 6.80 11.21 12.21
CA LEU A 51 5.50 10.74 12.70
C LEU A 51 4.39 10.97 11.67
N LEU A 52 4.35 12.17 11.08
CA LEU A 52 3.36 12.52 10.06
C LEU A 52 3.49 11.64 8.81
N LEU A 53 4.72 11.40 8.36
CA LEU A 53 5.03 10.49 7.26
C LEU A 53 4.57 9.08 7.59
N LYS A 54 4.89 8.54 8.78
CA LYS A 54 4.42 7.22 9.20
C LYS A 54 2.89 7.11 9.14
N GLN A 55 2.17 8.13 9.62
CA GLN A 55 0.71 8.12 9.58
C GLN A 55 0.12 8.23 8.18
N LEU A 56 0.72 9.07 7.33
CA LEU A 56 0.37 9.20 5.92
C LEU A 56 0.51 7.85 5.21
N PHE A 57 1.60 7.12 5.45
CA PHE A 57 1.78 5.80 4.86
C PHE A 57 0.78 4.78 5.39
N VAL A 58 0.73 4.59 6.72
CA VAL A 58 -0.09 3.55 7.36
C VAL A 58 -1.59 3.74 7.09
N HIS A 59 -2.09 4.97 7.12
CA HIS A 59 -3.53 5.21 6.99
C HIS A 59 -4.00 5.47 5.56
N ILE A 60 -3.08 5.80 4.64
CA ILE A 60 -3.44 6.16 3.26
C ILE A 60 -2.73 5.27 2.26
N PHE A 61 -1.40 5.35 2.10
CA PHE A 61 -0.70 4.62 1.03
C PHE A 61 -0.80 3.09 1.18
N PHE A 62 -0.78 2.58 2.40
CA PHE A 62 -0.82 1.15 2.69
C PHE A 62 -2.22 0.60 2.93
N ASN A 63 -3.25 1.46 2.94
CA ASN A 63 -4.62 1.00 3.06
C ASN A 63 -5.16 0.59 1.67
N PRO A 64 -5.23 -0.73 1.35
CA PRO A 64 -5.65 -1.15 0.02
C PRO A 64 -7.11 -0.76 -0.27
N ALA A 65 -7.96 -0.60 0.75
CA ALA A 65 -9.39 -0.29 0.56
C ALA A 65 -9.61 1.05 -0.16
N ILE A 66 -8.65 1.98 -0.08
CA ILE A 66 -8.67 3.24 -0.82
C ILE A 66 -8.40 3.02 -2.32
N TRP A 67 -7.49 2.09 -2.65
CA TRP A 67 -6.85 2.04 -3.96
C TRP A 67 -7.39 0.93 -4.89
N ILE A 68 -7.80 -0.21 -4.34
CA ILE A 68 -8.17 -1.41 -5.14
C ILE A 68 -9.30 -1.19 -6.16
N TYR A 69 -10.13 -0.15 -5.97
CA TYR A 69 -11.27 0.14 -6.84
C TYR A 69 -11.10 1.39 -7.70
N CYS A 70 -9.97 2.11 -7.60
CA CYS A 70 -9.68 3.24 -8.49
C CYS A 70 -9.27 2.76 -9.89
N SER A 71 -9.07 3.68 -10.84
CA SER A 71 -8.61 3.33 -12.18
C SER A 71 -7.26 2.60 -12.14
N ILE A 72 -7.05 1.65 -13.04
CA ILE A 72 -5.80 0.87 -13.13
C ILE A 72 -4.55 1.76 -13.22
N ASP A 73 -4.61 2.90 -13.91
CA ASP A 73 -3.47 3.81 -14.03
C ASP A 73 -3.03 4.39 -12.68
N VAL A 74 -3.98 4.69 -11.81
CA VAL A 74 -3.71 5.18 -10.44
C VAL A 74 -3.11 4.07 -9.59
N GLN A 75 -3.66 2.84 -9.68
CA GLN A 75 -3.12 1.68 -8.98
C GLN A 75 -1.67 1.40 -9.42
N MET A 76 -1.41 1.38 -10.73
CA MET A 76 -0.08 1.16 -11.29
C MET A 76 0.91 2.26 -10.84
N ARG A 77 0.51 3.53 -10.90
CA ARG A 77 1.35 4.64 -10.42
C ARG A 77 1.72 4.48 -8.95
N LEU A 78 0.75 4.12 -8.10
CA LEU A 78 0.94 3.91 -6.66
C LEU A 78 1.95 2.79 -6.40
N TYR A 79 1.73 1.59 -6.94
CA TYR A 79 2.62 0.46 -6.63
C TYR A 79 3.98 0.59 -7.31
N THR A 80 4.07 1.29 -8.45
CA THR A 80 5.36 1.66 -9.03
C THR A 80 6.10 2.61 -8.09
N TYR A 81 5.44 3.68 -7.61
CA TYR A 81 6.01 4.61 -6.63
C TYR A 81 6.56 3.87 -5.41
N LEU A 82 5.74 3.01 -4.80
CA LEU A 82 6.12 2.23 -3.62
C LEU A 82 7.34 1.32 -3.89
N ALA A 83 7.42 0.74 -5.09
CA ALA A 83 8.48 -0.20 -5.45
C ALA A 83 9.80 0.47 -5.84
N THR A 84 9.79 1.71 -6.35
CA THR A 84 10.97 2.35 -6.97
C THR A 84 11.38 3.68 -6.36
N GLU A 85 10.44 4.55 -6.01
CA GLU A 85 10.72 5.91 -5.52
C GLU A 85 10.69 5.93 -3.99
N PHE A 86 9.64 5.39 -3.38
CA PHE A 86 9.49 5.37 -1.94
C PHE A 86 10.69 4.70 -1.22
N VAL A 87 11.19 3.61 -1.79
CA VAL A 87 12.30 2.83 -1.22
C VAL A 87 13.62 3.60 -1.17
N THR A 88 13.74 4.74 -1.87
CA THR A 88 14.94 5.59 -1.78
C THR A 88 14.97 6.46 -0.53
N TYR A 89 13.83 6.66 0.14
CA TYR A 89 13.74 7.40 1.41
C TYR A 89 14.10 6.50 2.60
N SER A 90 15.37 6.10 2.72
CA SER A 90 15.84 5.06 3.66
C SER A 90 15.35 5.26 5.10
N GLU A 91 15.45 6.46 5.66
CA GLU A 91 15.03 6.74 7.05
C GLU A 91 13.53 6.48 7.28
N ILE A 92 12.68 6.92 6.35
CA ILE A 92 11.23 6.74 6.41
C ILE A 92 10.88 5.28 6.13
N PHE A 93 11.58 4.67 5.16
CA PHE A 93 11.39 3.28 4.79
C PHE A 93 11.58 2.36 5.99
N HIS A 94 12.68 2.51 6.73
CA HIS A 94 12.94 1.74 7.94
C HIS A 94 11.94 2.02 9.07
N LEU A 95 11.39 3.23 9.16
CA LEU A 95 10.39 3.57 10.18
C LEU A 95 9.05 2.84 10.00
N ILE A 96 8.71 2.48 8.77
CA ILE A 96 7.39 1.94 8.42
C ILE A 96 7.41 0.49 7.95
N GLN A 97 8.58 -0.02 7.56
CA GLN A 97 8.79 -1.43 7.26
C GLN A 97 8.49 -2.29 8.50
N SER A 98 7.38 -3.03 8.46
CA SER A 98 6.98 -3.95 9.52
C SER A 98 6.39 -5.23 8.95
N ILE A 99 6.39 -6.30 9.74
CA ILE A 99 5.76 -7.58 9.38
C ILE A 99 4.29 -7.40 8.99
N SER A 100 3.58 -6.47 9.63
CA SER A 100 2.19 -6.13 9.29
C SER A 100 2.04 -5.63 7.86
N GLU A 101 2.97 -4.80 7.37
CA GLU A 101 2.93 -4.29 6.00
C GLU A 101 3.20 -5.39 4.96
N ILE A 102 4.09 -6.32 5.29
CA ILE A 102 4.38 -7.49 4.46
C ILE A 102 3.11 -8.36 4.35
N ILE A 103 2.53 -8.72 5.49
CA ILE A 103 1.31 -9.54 5.55
C ILE A 103 0.15 -8.85 4.80
N GLN A 104 -0.07 -7.55 5.03
CA GLN A 104 -1.12 -6.78 4.36
C GLN A 104 -0.93 -6.76 2.84
N THR A 105 0.32 -6.59 2.37
CA THR A 105 0.64 -6.60 0.94
C THR A 105 0.42 -7.98 0.32
N LEU A 106 0.79 -9.07 1.01
CA LEU A 106 0.54 -10.45 0.59
C LEU A 106 -0.96 -10.76 0.50
N HIS A 107 -1.76 -10.33 1.49
CA HIS A 107 -3.22 -10.48 1.46
C HIS A 107 -3.84 -9.72 0.29
N THR A 108 -3.39 -8.49 0.05
CA THR A 108 -3.88 -7.67 -1.07
C THR A 108 -3.57 -8.35 -2.42
N LEU A 109 -2.35 -8.87 -2.57
CA LEU A 109 -1.95 -9.66 -3.74
C LEU A 109 -2.83 -10.89 -3.97
N ASN A 110 -3.13 -11.65 -2.92
CA ASN A 110 -3.91 -12.88 -3.02
C ASN A 110 -5.39 -12.62 -3.29
N TYR A 111 -5.96 -11.60 -2.66
CA TYR A 111 -7.41 -11.39 -2.73
C TYR A 111 -7.81 -10.57 -3.96
N PHE A 112 -7.08 -9.49 -4.28
CA PHE A 112 -7.46 -8.55 -5.34
C PHE A 112 -6.73 -8.77 -6.66
N TYR A 113 -5.52 -9.34 -6.62
CA TYR A 113 -4.66 -9.53 -7.81
C TYR A 113 -4.27 -11.00 -8.01
N SER A 114 -5.18 -11.91 -7.70
CA SER A 114 -5.00 -13.33 -8.04
C SER A 114 -5.13 -13.54 -9.55
N ILE A 115 -4.20 -14.32 -10.12
CA ILE A 115 -4.25 -14.75 -11.52
C ILE A 115 -5.39 -15.76 -11.72
N ILE A 116 -5.67 -16.56 -10.68
CA ILE A 116 -6.74 -17.55 -10.68
C ILE A 116 -7.99 -16.89 -10.10
N ASP A 117 -9.07 -16.91 -10.87
CA ASP A 117 -10.33 -16.32 -10.47
C ASP A 117 -10.91 -17.05 -9.24
N PRO A 118 -11.07 -16.37 -8.08
CA PRO A 118 -11.65 -16.98 -6.89
C PRO A 118 -13.10 -17.44 -7.11
N THR A 119 -13.77 -17.01 -8.18
CA THR A 119 -15.12 -17.48 -8.53
C THR A 119 -15.19 -18.95 -8.93
N HIS A 120 -14.06 -19.61 -9.18
CA HIS A 120 -14.03 -21.08 -9.29
C HIS A 120 -14.15 -21.78 -7.92
N ARG A 121 -14.06 -21.04 -6.81
CA ARG A 121 -14.19 -21.52 -5.42
C ARG A 121 -15.41 -20.93 -4.67
N SER A 122 -16.06 -19.88 -5.19
CA SER A 122 -17.34 -19.37 -4.65
C SER A 122 -18.19 -18.72 -5.74
N SER A 123 -19.50 -18.95 -5.73
CA SER A 123 -20.48 -18.45 -6.73
C SER A 123 -20.69 -16.92 -6.73
N PHE A 124 -19.80 -16.15 -6.10
CA PHE A 124 -19.94 -14.71 -5.91
C PHE A 124 -19.26 -13.94 -7.05
N LYS A 125 -20.03 -13.55 -8.07
CA LYS A 125 -19.56 -12.60 -9.10
C LYS A 125 -19.46 -11.19 -8.50
N PRO A 126 -18.30 -10.51 -8.57
CA PRO A 126 -18.20 -9.11 -8.15
C PRO A 126 -19.12 -8.26 -9.03
N LYS A 127 -20.01 -7.48 -8.42
CA LYS A 127 -20.89 -6.53 -9.12
C LYS A 127 -20.06 -5.30 -9.55
N ASP A 128 -20.04 -5.01 -10.84
CA ASP A 128 -19.78 -3.70 -11.47
C ASP A 128 -18.46 -2.95 -11.15
N GLY A 129 -17.38 -3.68 -10.85
CA GLY A 129 -16.02 -3.16 -10.96
C GLY A 129 -15.38 -3.63 -12.26
N ASN A 130 -14.79 -2.74 -13.07
CA ASN A 130 -14.03 -3.13 -14.27
C ASN A 130 -12.99 -4.18 -13.86
N ARG A 131 -13.28 -5.44 -14.18
CA ARG A 131 -12.38 -6.55 -13.91
C ARG A 131 -11.08 -6.29 -14.69
N LEU A 132 -9.97 -6.22 -13.97
CA LEU A 132 -8.66 -6.03 -14.57
C LEU A 132 -8.37 -7.15 -15.57
N THR A 133 -7.68 -6.81 -16.67
CA THR A 133 -7.20 -7.80 -17.63
C THR A 133 -6.12 -8.67 -16.98
N ARG A 134 -5.88 -9.85 -17.54
CA ARG A 134 -4.79 -10.72 -17.07
C ARG A 134 -3.44 -10.03 -17.12
N GLU A 135 -3.19 -9.23 -18.16
CA GLU A 135 -1.96 -8.45 -18.33
C GLU A 135 -1.81 -7.41 -17.22
N GLN A 136 -2.86 -6.67 -16.92
CA GLN A 136 -2.89 -5.70 -15.81
C GLN A 136 -2.65 -6.37 -14.45
N ILE A 137 -3.26 -7.54 -14.22
CA ILE A 137 -3.03 -8.32 -12.99
C ILE A 137 -1.55 -8.73 -12.89
N ILE A 138 -0.95 -9.24 -13.97
CA ILE A 138 0.46 -9.63 -13.99
C ILE A 138 1.37 -8.43 -13.71
N GLU A 139 1.09 -7.28 -14.31
CA GLU A 139 1.88 -6.07 -14.10
C GLU A 139 1.76 -5.54 -12.67
N MET A 140 0.55 -5.48 -12.11
CA MET A 140 0.30 -5.12 -10.72
C MET A 140 1.06 -6.04 -9.75
N ARG A 141 1.00 -7.36 -9.99
CA ARG A 141 1.75 -8.34 -9.20
C ARG A 141 3.26 -8.09 -9.28
N ARG A 142 3.80 -7.75 -10.46
CA ARG A 142 5.23 -7.44 -10.62
C ARG A 142 5.66 -6.30 -9.70
N TYR A 143 4.94 -5.19 -9.70
CA TYR A 143 5.30 -4.04 -8.84
C TYR A 143 5.12 -4.35 -7.36
N MET A 144 4.03 -5.01 -6.97
CA MET A 144 3.81 -5.38 -5.56
C MET A 144 4.84 -6.40 -5.05
N LEU A 145 5.24 -7.38 -5.86
CA LEU A 145 6.29 -8.34 -5.51
C LEU A 145 7.66 -7.67 -5.46
N LEU A 146 7.93 -6.69 -6.34
CA LEU A 146 9.14 -5.88 -6.25
C LEU A 146 9.16 -5.07 -4.94
N TYR A 147 8.04 -4.44 -4.57
CA TYR A 147 7.91 -3.73 -3.31
C TYR A 147 8.12 -4.65 -2.10
N LEU A 148 7.48 -5.83 -2.09
CA LEU A 148 7.70 -6.86 -1.05
C LEU A 148 9.17 -7.26 -0.93
N LYS A 149 9.86 -7.46 -2.06
CA LYS A 149 11.30 -7.75 -2.04
C LYS A 149 12.09 -6.64 -1.33
N GLN A 150 11.75 -5.37 -1.54
CA GLN A 150 12.42 -4.26 -0.84
C GLN A 150 12.08 -4.25 0.66
N LEU A 151 10.82 -4.55 1.02
CA LEU A 151 10.36 -4.70 2.40
C LEU A 151 11.01 -5.87 3.15
N VAL A 152 11.57 -6.87 2.46
CA VAL A 152 12.25 -8.00 3.11
C VAL A 152 13.75 -7.76 3.17
N ARG A 153 14.34 -7.22 2.11
CA ARG A 153 15.80 -7.01 2.04
C ARG A 153 16.34 -6.00 3.03
N SER A 154 15.52 -5.06 3.49
CA SER A 154 15.99 -3.94 4.29
C SER A 154 15.77 -4.15 5.80
N SER A 155 15.20 -5.28 6.23
CA SER A 155 14.93 -5.52 7.66
C SER A 155 16.22 -5.96 8.34
N SER A 156 16.65 -5.19 9.35
CA SER A 156 17.90 -5.38 10.06
C SER A 156 17.77 -6.28 11.30
N GLY A 157 16.80 -7.22 11.30
CA GLY A 157 16.47 -8.08 12.44
C GLY A 157 16.18 -9.54 12.05
N PRO A 158 15.78 -10.40 13.01
CA PRO A 158 15.37 -11.78 12.72
C PRO A 158 14.22 -11.78 11.72
N GLN A 159 14.40 -12.45 10.57
CA GLN A 159 13.45 -12.44 9.44
C GLN A 159 12.53 -13.67 9.41
N GLU A 160 12.45 -14.42 10.50
CA GLU A 160 11.78 -15.73 10.51
C GLU A 160 10.27 -15.61 10.27
N GLU A 161 9.64 -14.59 10.85
CA GLU A 161 8.21 -14.31 10.64
C GLU A 161 7.93 -13.82 9.21
N GLU A 162 8.79 -12.94 8.67
CA GLU A 162 8.69 -12.46 7.30
C GLU A 162 8.86 -13.60 6.30
N HIS A 163 9.88 -14.44 6.47
CA HIS A 163 10.12 -15.60 5.65
C HIS A 163 8.94 -16.58 5.72
N GLN A 164 8.43 -16.85 6.92
CA GLN A 164 7.28 -17.73 7.09
C GLN A 164 6.02 -17.17 6.42
N ALA A 165 5.77 -15.86 6.50
CA ALA A 165 4.66 -15.21 5.81
C ALA A 165 4.77 -15.35 4.28
N ILE A 166 5.97 -15.18 3.72
CA ILE A 166 6.23 -15.37 2.29
C ILE A 166 6.05 -16.85 1.88
N LEU A 167 6.56 -17.79 2.67
CA LEU A 167 6.40 -19.23 2.42
C LEU A 167 4.92 -19.62 2.42
N ASN A 168 4.16 -19.15 3.42
CA ASN A 168 2.72 -19.36 3.50
C ASN A 168 2.00 -18.79 2.27
N TYR A 169 2.37 -17.59 1.83
CA TYR A 169 1.86 -17.02 0.59
C TYR A 169 2.16 -17.92 -0.61
N LEU A 170 3.39 -18.37 -0.80
CA LEU A 170 3.77 -19.21 -1.94
C LEU A 170 2.98 -20.52 -2.00
N HIS A 171 2.65 -21.12 -0.84
CA HIS A 171 1.77 -22.29 -0.77
C HIS A 171 0.33 -22.04 -1.23
N THR A 172 -0.12 -20.78 -1.27
CA THR A 172 -1.47 -20.40 -1.71
C THR A 172 -1.56 -20.02 -3.19
N VAL A 173 -0.42 -19.87 -3.88
CA VAL A 173 -0.33 -19.33 -5.26
C VAL A 173 -0.59 -20.39 -6.35
N HIS A 174 -1.22 -21.51 -6.00
CA HIS A 174 -1.54 -22.62 -6.91
C HIS A 174 -2.95 -22.55 -7.52
#